data_AF-A0A1V5MPR8-F1
#
_entry.id   AF-A0A1V5MPR8-F1
#
_cell.length_a   1.000
_cell.length_b   1.000
_cell.length_c   1.000
_cell.angle_alpha   90.00
_cell.angle_beta   90.00
_cell.angle_gamma   90.00
#
_symmetry.space_group_name_H-M   'P 1'
#
loop_
_entity.id
_entity.type
_entity.pdbx_description
1 polymer ?
#
loop_
_entity_poly.entity_id
_entity_poly.type
_entity_poly.pdbx_seq_one_letter_code
_entity_poly.pdbx_strand_id
1 'polypeptide(L)'
;MYAPLALKDTVVTGPVANWVDLATALGISYYDLKAHNTWIRSDSLSNKEGKAYAISYPDSASKYYNPLTIPVHQPAWIGEKE
;
A
#
# COMPACT_ATOMS: atom_id res chain seq x y z
N MET A 1 3.54 -10.59 -18.95
CA MET A 1 4.02 -9.59 -17.96
C MET A 1 2.99 -9.54 -16.85
N TYR A 2 3.42 -9.48 -15.58
CA TYR A 2 2.50 -9.35 -14.45
C TYR A 2 1.80 -7.99 -14.47
N ALA A 3 0.57 -7.94 -13.98
CA ALA A 3 -0.13 -6.67 -13.82
C ALA A 3 0.63 -5.79 -12.81
N PRO A 4 0.82 -4.49 -13.09
CA PRO A 4 1.46 -3.58 -12.14
C PRO A 4 0.58 -3.43 -10.90
N LEU A 5 1.22 -3.36 -9.73
CA LEU A 5 0.54 -3.06 -8.47
C LEU A 5 0.02 -1.63 -8.48
N ALA A 6 -1.26 -1.43 -8.17
CA ALA A 6 -1.80 -0.09 -7.98
C ALA A 6 -1.29 0.48 -6.64
N LEU A 7 -0.76 1.70 -6.70
CA LEU A 7 -0.32 2.44 -5.52
C LEU A 7 -1.28 3.58 -5.24
N LYS A 8 -1.44 3.89 -3.96
CA LYS A 8 -2.16 5.06 -3.45
C LYS A 8 -1.17 5.97 -2.74
N ASP A 9 -1.37 7.27 -2.89
CA ASP A 9 -0.57 8.29 -2.25
C ASP A 9 -1.42 9.08 -1.26
N THR A 10 -0.87 9.32 -0.08
CA THR A 10 -1.47 10.18 0.95
C THR A 10 -0.43 11.14 1.49
N VAL A 11 -0.85 12.36 1.82
CA VAL A 11 0.06 13.38 2.37
C VAL A 11 -0.19 13.50 3.86
N VAL A 12 0.87 13.38 4.65
CA VAL A 12 0.84 13.62 6.09
C VAL A 12 1.59 14.90 6.40
N THR A 13 0.88 15.86 6.98
CA THR A 13 1.41 17.18 7.38
C THR A 13 1.60 17.32 8.89
N GLY A 14 1.09 16.36 9.67
CA GLY A 14 1.18 16.34 11.14
C GLY A 14 2.26 15.40 11.67
N PRO A 15 2.45 15.37 13.00
CA PRO A 15 3.23 14.33 13.65
C PRO A 15 2.53 12.97 13.54
N VAL A 16 3.30 11.91 13.36
CA VAL A 16 2.83 10.52 13.41
C VAL A 16 3.40 9.88 14.66
N ALA A 17 2.54 9.49 15.60
CA ALA A 17 2.98 8.87 16.85
C ALA A 17 3.56 7.47 16.64
N ASN A 18 2.95 6.67 15.76
CA ASN A 18 3.39 5.33 15.42
C ASN A 18 2.98 4.97 13.99
N TRP A 19 3.93 4.55 13.17
CA TRP A 19 3.66 4.13 11.79
C TRP A 19 2.83 2.85 11.69
N VAL A 20 2.87 1.97 12.69
CA VAL A 20 2.09 0.73 12.71
C VAL A 20 0.60 1.02 12.83
N ASP A 21 0.23 1.96 13.70
CA ASP A 21 -1.16 2.41 13.85
C ASP A 21 -1.66 3.08 12.56
N LEU A 22 -0.82 3.91 11.94
CA LEU A 22 -1.15 4.54 10.66
C LEU A 22 -1.34 3.51 9.54
N ALA A 23 -0.45 2.52 9.44
CA ALA A 23 -0.57 1.43 8.47
C ALA A 23 -1.86 0.62 8.68
N THR A 24 -2.20 0.34 9.95
CA THR A 24 -3.43 -0.36 10.31
C THR A 24 -4.68 0.44 9.93
N ALA A 25 -4.68 1.76 10.16
CA ALA A 25 -5.75 2.65 9.73
C ALA A 25 -5.91 2.72 8.20
N LEU A 26 -4.81 2.58 7.45
CA LEU A 26 -4.81 2.47 5.99
C LEU A 26 -5.14 1.06 5.47
N GLY A 27 -5.29 0.07 6.36
CA GLY A 27 -5.59 -1.32 5.99
C GLY A 27 -4.42 -2.06 5.33
N ILE A 28 -3.19 -1.66 5.62
CA ILE A 28 -1.94 -2.25 5.09
C ILE A 28 -1.02 -2.72 6.21
N SER A 29 -0.06 -3.58 5.87
CA SER A 29 1.01 -3.95 6.81
C SER A 29 2.04 -2.83 6.92
N TYR A 30 2.62 -2.67 8.11
CA TYR A 30 3.77 -1.78 8.31
C TYR A 30 4.96 -2.16 7.41
N TYR A 31 5.11 -3.45 7.09
CA TYR A 31 6.14 -3.91 6.15
C TYR A 31 5.94 -3.29 4.76
N ASP A 32 4.71 -3.31 4.24
CA ASP A 32 4.39 -2.72 2.94
C ASP A 32 4.63 -1.21 2.96
N LEU A 33 4.15 -0.53 4.00
CA LEU A 33 4.36 0.91 4.19
C LEU A 33 5.86 1.25 4.13
N LYS A 34 6.70 0.50 4.84
CA LYS A 34 8.15 0.73 4.89
C LYS A 34 8.85 0.37 3.57
N ALA A 35 8.40 -0.68 2.88
CA ALA A 35 8.95 -1.09 1.59
C ALA A 35 8.78 0.00 0.52
N HIS A 36 7.67 0.74 0.55
CA HIS A 36 7.40 1.84 -0.38
C HIS A 36 7.93 3.21 0.10
N ASN A 37 8.26 3.35 1.38
CA ASN A 37 8.73 4.61 1.97
C ASN A 37 10.07 4.40 2.70
N THR A 38 11.13 4.21 1.94
CA THR A 38 12.49 3.91 2.45
C THR A 38 13.08 5.03 3.33
N TRP A 39 12.49 6.22 3.31
CA TRP A 39 12.86 7.35 4.16
C TRP A 39 12.35 7.22 5.60
N ILE A 40 11.42 6.30 5.88
CA ILE A 40 10.94 6.00 7.23
C ILE A 40 12.02 5.21 7.99
N ARG A 41 12.75 5.93 8.86
CA ARG A 41 13.85 5.36 9.65
C ARG A 41 13.50 5.07 11.11
N SER A 42 12.50 5.77 11.64
CA SER A 42 12.08 5.71 13.04
C SER A 42 10.62 5.28 13.13
N ASP A 43 10.20 4.75 14.28
CA ASP A 43 8.83 4.28 14.50
C ASP A 43 7.79 5.42 14.57
N SER A 44 8.26 6.66 14.75
CA SER A 44 7.43 7.88 14.81
C SER A 44 8.00 9.02 13.97
N LEU A 45 7.18 10.03 13.71
CA LEU A 45 7.52 11.27 13.01
C LEU A 45 7.07 12.47 13.85
N SER A 46 8.01 13.21 14.45
CA SER A 46 7.66 14.37 15.29
C SER A 46 7.23 15.60 14.48
N ASN A 47 7.60 15.69 13.20
CA ASN A 47 7.26 16.77 12.25
C ASN A 47 7.20 18.20 12.83
N LYS A 48 8.22 18.63 13.58
CA LYS A 48 8.24 19.95 14.24
C LYS A 48 8.25 21.13 13.26
N GLU A 49 8.74 20.90 12.05
CA GLU A 49 8.83 21.93 11.00
C GLU A 49 7.56 22.02 10.14
N GLY A 50 6.54 21.19 10.38
CA GLY A 50 5.28 21.21 9.62
C GLY A 50 5.43 20.83 8.15
N LYS A 51 6.40 19.95 7.84
CA LYS A 51 6.68 19.50 6.48
C LYS A 51 5.60 18.52 6.02
N ALA A 52 5.34 18.50 4.71
CA ALA A 52 4.45 17.55 4.07
C ALA A 52 5.24 16.32 3.61
N TYR A 53 4.84 15.14 4.08
CA TYR A 53 5.42 13.86 3.69
C TYR A 53 4.43 13.09 2.82
N ALA A 54 4.84 12.75 1.61
CA ALA A 54 4.07 11.86 0.75
C ALA A 54 4.35 10.40 1.15
N ILE A 55 3.28 9.65 1.40
CA ILE A 55 3.30 8.24 1.75
C ILE A 55 2.63 7.47 0.62
N SER A 56 3.41 6.61 -0.03
CA SER A 56 2.91 5.69 -1.04
C SER A 56 2.67 4.32 -0.44
N TYR A 57 1.57 3.67 -0.76
CA TYR A 57 1.25 2.32 -0.29
C TYR A 57 0.42 1.52 -1.30
N PRO A 58 0.51 0.19 -1.30
CA PRO A 58 -0.22 -0.64 -2.25
C PRO A 58 -1.71 -0.67 -1.92
N ASP A 59 -2.55 -0.67 -2.96
CA ASP A 59 -3.96 -0.99 -2.80
C ASP A 59 -4.11 -2.47 -2.44
N SER A 60 -4.73 -2.75 -1.28
CA SER A 60 -4.97 -4.11 -0.81
C SER A 60 -5.77 -4.96 -1.82
N ALA A 61 -6.63 -4.35 -2.64
CA ALA A 61 -7.36 -5.06 -3.70
C ALA A 61 -6.44 -5.53 -4.84
N SER A 62 -5.36 -4.79 -5.11
CA SER A 62 -4.41 -5.11 -6.19
C SER A 62 -3.37 -6.14 -5.81
N LYS A 63 -3.24 -6.49 -4.52
CA LYS A 63 -2.33 -7.53 -4.05
C LYS A 63 -2.74 -8.92 -4.52
N TYR A 64 -4.04 -9.14 -4.71
CA TYR A 64 -4.59 -10.42 -5.11
C TYR A 64 -4.92 -10.41 -6.59
N TYR A 65 -4.64 -11.53 -7.23
CA TYR A 65 -5.05 -11.75 -8.60
C TYR A 65 -6.59 -11.77 -8.69
N ASN A 66 -7.15 -10.93 -9.56
CA ASN A 66 -8.57 -10.90 -9.85
C ASN A 66 -8.80 -11.15 -11.35
N PRO A 67 -9.40 -12.30 -11.74
CA PRO A 67 -9.63 -12.64 -13.14
C PRO A 67 -10.65 -11.74 -13.84
N LEU A 68 -11.45 -10.99 -13.08
CA LEU A 68 -12.42 -10.03 -13.65
C LEU A 68 -11.74 -8.75 -14.15
N THR A 69 -10.60 -8.38 -13.56
CA THR A 69 -9.87 -7.15 -13.89
C THR A 69 -8.60 -7.41 -14.69
N ILE A 70 -8.02 -8.60 -14.59
CA ILE A 70 -6.80 -9.00 -15.30
C ILE A 70 -7.15 -10.05 -16.36
N PRO A 71 -7.07 -9.72 -17.67
CA PRO A 71 -7.42 -10.65 -18.72
C PRO A 71 -6.47 -11.84 -18.72
N VAL A 72 -7.04 -13.05 -18.75
CA VAL A 72 -6.28 -14.30 -18.87
C VAL A 72 -6.18 -14.68 -20.32
N HIS A 73 -5.01 -15.20 -20.71
CA HIS A 73 -4.78 -15.68 -22.05
C HIS A 73 -5.70 -16.86 -22.41
N GLN A 74 -5.91 -17.81 -21.49
CA GLN A 74 -6.89 -18.91 -21.64
C GLN A 74 -7.89 -18.91 -20.47
N PRO A 75 -9.18 -18.64 -20.71
CA PRO A 75 -10.20 -18.60 -19.66
C PRO A 75 -10.35 -19.92 -18.90
N ALA A 76 -10.06 -21.06 -19.54
CA ALA A 76 -10.13 -22.40 -18.95
C ALA A 76 -9.14 -22.63 -17.78
N TRP A 77 -8.18 -21.72 -17.54
CA TRP A 77 -7.26 -21.80 -16.39
C TRP A 77 -7.84 -21.20 -15.11
N ILE A 78 -8.95 -20.47 -15.21
CA ILE A 78 -9.69 -19.99 -14.05
C ILE A 78 -10.60 -21.15 -13.64
N GLY A 79 -10.31 -21.80 -12.51
CA GLY A 79 -11.19 -22.86 -11.98
C GLY A 79 -12.61 -22.32 -11.78
N GLU A 80 -13.63 -23.11 -12.11
CA GLU A 80 -15.02 -22.76 -11.80
C GLU A 80 -15.14 -22.44 -10.31
N LYS A 81 -15.61 -21.22 -10.00
CA LYS A 81 -15.99 -20.88 -8.63
C LYS A 81 -17.34 -21.53 -8.35
N GLU A 82 -17.34 -22.59 -7.54
CA GLU A 82 -18.52 -23.10 -6.84
C GLU A 82 -19.09 -22.06 -5.86
#